data_AF-A0A5B6V1U9-F1
#
_entry.id   AF-A0A5B6V1U9-F1
#
_cell.length_a   1.000
_cell.length_b   1.000
_cell.length_c   1.000
_cell.angle_alpha   90.00
_cell.angle_beta   90.00
_cell.angle_gamma   90.00
#
_symmetry.space_group_name_H-M   'P 1'
#
loop_
_entity.id
_entity.type
_entity.pdbx_description
1 polymer ?
#
loop_
_entity_poly.entity_id
_entity_poly.type
_entity_poly.pdbx_seq_one_letter_code
_entity_poly.pdbx_strand_id
1 'polypeptide(L)'
;MGNGDFVYPSSSDRQCATHRVAIPPPQPFFMSFKNSLKETFFPDDPLRQFKNKTPSRRFILGLQYFLPILEWAPRYSFQFLKSDLVAGITIASLAIPQGISYAKLANLPPILGLYSSFIPPLVYAMMGSSRDLAVGTVAVASLLTASMLGQEVNAAQNPTLFLHLAFTATFFAGILQASLGLLRLGFIVDFLSHATIVGFMAGAATVVILQQLKGILGLDHFTHSTDIISVLHSVFTQIHQWRWESGVLGVGFLFFLLVTRYFSKRRPKFFWISAMAPLTSVILGSLLVYLTHAEKHGVQVVTSLF
;
A
#
# COMPACT_ATOMS: atom_id res chain seq x y z
N MET A 1 -3.75 49.88 -43.55
CA MET A 1 -4.52 48.67 -43.90
C MET A 1 -4.41 47.76 -42.69
N GLY A 2 -5.39 47.53 -41.82
CA GLY A 2 -6.80 47.87 -41.71
C GLY A 2 -7.21 47.47 -40.28
N ASN A 3 -8.07 48.28 -39.67
CA ASN A 3 -8.71 48.01 -38.38
C ASN A 3 -9.54 46.72 -38.45
N GLY A 4 -9.59 45.99 -37.33
CA GLY A 4 -10.59 44.97 -37.04
C GLY A 4 -10.98 45.11 -35.58
N ASP A 5 -12.12 45.77 -35.36
CA ASP A 5 -12.67 46.23 -34.09
C ASP A 5 -13.12 45.07 -33.18
N PHE A 6 -12.70 45.09 -31.91
CA PHE A 6 -13.48 44.46 -30.83
C PHE A 6 -14.01 45.56 -29.93
N VAL A 7 -15.25 45.95 -30.20
CA VAL A 7 -16.06 46.85 -29.38
C VAL A 7 -16.46 46.11 -28.11
N TYR A 8 -15.94 46.56 -26.95
CA TYR A 8 -16.55 46.23 -25.67
C TYR A 8 -17.81 47.08 -25.48
N PRO A 9 -18.93 46.52 -24.99
CA PRO A 9 -20.09 47.32 -24.66
C PRO A 9 -19.75 48.22 -23.47
N SER A 10 -19.79 49.53 -23.70
CA SER A 10 -19.75 50.55 -22.68
C SER A 10 -21.11 50.63 -21.99
N SER A 11 -21.18 50.10 -20.77
CA SER A 11 -22.25 50.44 -19.83
C SER A 11 -21.63 50.69 -18.45
N SER A 12 -21.35 51.96 -18.20
CA SER A 12 -21.70 52.72 -16.98
C SER A 12 -21.59 52.02 -15.61
N ASP A 13 -20.74 52.62 -14.76
CA ASP A 13 -20.68 52.48 -13.29
C ASP A 13 -20.30 51.12 -12.71
N ARG A 14 -19.00 50.83 -12.64
CA ARG A 14 -18.41 50.09 -11.50
C ARG A 14 -17.07 50.69 -11.10
N GLN A 15 -17.06 51.31 -9.93
CA GLN A 15 -15.88 51.80 -9.21
C GLN A 15 -14.76 50.74 -9.22
N CYS A 16 -13.55 51.16 -9.63
CA CYS A 16 -12.30 50.46 -9.33
C CYS A 16 -12.06 50.41 -7.82
N ALA A 17 -12.71 49.48 -7.13
CA ALA A 17 -12.35 49.13 -5.77
C ALA A 17 -11.11 48.21 -5.83
N THR A 18 -9.92 48.81 -5.79
CA THR A 18 -8.70 48.07 -5.40
C THR A 18 -8.98 47.39 -4.06
N HIS A 19 -9.02 46.06 -4.05
CA HIS A 19 -9.28 45.28 -2.85
C HIS A 19 -8.14 45.49 -1.83
N ARG A 20 -8.23 46.53 -1.00
CA ARG A 20 -7.30 46.77 0.11
C ARG A 20 -7.45 45.61 1.08
N VAL A 21 -6.48 44.68 1.06
CA VAL A 21 -6.36 43.64 2.07
C VAL A 21 -6.11 44.35 3.40
N ALA A 22 -7.10 44.33 4.30
CA ALA A 22 -6.96 44.94 5.62
C ALA A 22 -5.81 44.24 6.37
N ILE A 23 -4.82 45.02 6.81
CA ILE A 23 -3.73 44.51 7.63
C ILE A 23 -4.35 44.09 8.97
N PRO A 24 -4.21 42.82 9.40
CA PRO A 24 -4.78 42.36 10.67
C PRO A 24 -4.16 43.15 11.83
N PRO A 25 -4.93 43.43 12.89
CA PRO A 25 -4.43 44.15 14.06
C PRO A 25 -3.26 43.41 14.70
N PRO A 26 -2.25 44.12 15.26
CA PRO A 26 -1.09 43.49 15.88
C PRO A 26 -1.53 42.60 17.06
N GLN A 27 -1.20 41.31 16.96
CA GLN A 27 -1.49 40.32 18.00
C GLN A 27 -0.28 40.16 18.95
N PRO A 28 -0.48 39.87 20.24
CA PRO A 28 0.62 39.63 21.17
C PRO A 28 1.46 38.41 20.74
N PHE A 29 2.77 38.42 20.99
CA PHE A 29 3.73 37.40 20.54
C PHE A 29 3.27 35.97 20.83
N PHE A 30 2.74 35.72 22.02
CA PHE A 30 2.25 34.39 22.41
C PHE A 30 1.03 33.93 21.59
N MET A 31 0.14 34.86 21.21
CA MET A 31 -0.97 34.53 20.30
C MET A 31 -0.51 34.34 18.87
N SER A 32 0.46 35.14 18.40
CA SER A 32 1.08 34.94 17.09
C SER A 32 1.75 33.57 17.02
N PHE A 33 2.57 33.21 18.02
CA PHE A 33 3.22 31.91 18.13
C PHE A 33 2.21 30.76 18.22
N LYS A 34 1.16 30.90 19.04
CA LYS A 34 0.09 29.90 19.14
C LYS A 34 -0.67 29.75 17.83
N ASN A 35 -0.94 30.84 17.13
CA ASN A 35 -1.62 30.82 15.84
C ASN A 35 -0.72 30.25 14.75
N SER A 36 0.58 30.57 14.70
CA SER A 36 1.53 29.95 13.77
C SER A 36 1.70 28.47 14.03
N LEU A 37 1.80 28.03 15.30
CA LEU A 37 1.79 26.60 15.64
C LEU A 37 0.47 25.95 15.22
N LYS A 38 -0.67 26.60 15.50
CA LYS A 38 -1.97 26.08 15.12
C LYS A 38 -2.14 25.98 13.61
N GLU A 39 -1.70 26.96 12.83
CA GLU A 39 -1.74 26.93 11.37
C GLU A 39 -0.75 25.89 10.80
N THR A 40 0.41 25.71 11.42
CA THR A 40 1.41 24.71 11.00
C THR A 40 0.92 23.29 11.25
N PHE A 41 0.31 23.02 12.41
CA PHE A 41 -0.19 21.69 12.77
C PHE A 41 -1.62 21.41 12.29
N PHE A 42 -2.42 22.45 12.01
CA PHE A 42 -3.83 22.38 11.61
C PHE A 42 -4.16 23.42 10.50
N PRO A 43 -3.58 23.29 9.29
CA PRO A 43 -3.84 24.23 8.19
C PRO A 43 -5.32 24.24 7.76
N ASP A 44 -5.98 23.08 7.80
CA ASP A 44 -7.43 22.94 7.72
C ASP A 44 -7.99 22.69 9.11
N ASP A 45 -8.35 23.75 9.82
CA ASP A 45 -8.90 23.72 11.19
C ASP A 45 -10.15 22.81 11.24
N PRO A 46 -10.05 21.51 11.61
CA PRO A 46 -11.15 20.55 11.45
C PRO A 46 -12.31 20.88 12.41
N LEU A 47 -12.00 21.67 13.43
CA LEU A 47 -12.91 22.14 14.47
C LEU A 47 -13.81 23.30 14.01
N ARG A 48 -13.57 23.90 12.83
CA ARG A 48 -14.49 24.92 12.25
C ARG A 48 -15.89 24.35 12.01
N GLN A 49 -15.97 23.07 11.62
CA GLN A 49 -17.22 22.35 11.37
C GLN A 49 -18.10 22.19 12.64
N PHE A 50 -17.45 22.27 13.81
CA PHE A 50 -18.05 22.08 15.13
C PHE A 50 -18.54 23.40 15.76
N LYS A 51 -18.11 24.54 15.21
CA LYS A 51 -18.48 25.87 15.70
C LYS A 51 -19.97 26.11 15.37
N ASN A 52 -20.74 26.57 16.37
CA ASN A 52 -22.18 26.89 16.27
C ASN A 52 -23.17 25.71 16.12
N LYS A 53 -22.83 24.49 16.55
CA LYS A 53 -23.79 23.36 16.63
C LYS A 53 -24.08 22.92 18.07
N THR A 54 -25.26 22.30 18.28
CA THR A 54 -25.72 21.73 19.56
C THR A 54 -24.76 20.69 20.12
N PRO A 55 -24.66 20.50 21.46
CA PRO A 55 -23.66 19.63 22.09
C PRO A 55 -23.75 18.16 21.63
N SER A 56 -24.96 17.65 21.41
CA SER A 56 -25.20 16.31 20.85
C SER A 56 -24.63 16.17 19.43
N ARG A 57 -24.82 17.19 18.59
CA ARG A 57 -24.31 17.21 17.21
C ARG A 57 -22.79 17.35 17.16
N ARG A 58 -22.17 18.02 18.13
CA ARG A 58 -20.70 18.07 18.28
C ARG A 58 -20.13 16.70 18.63
N PHE A 59 -20.78 15.95 19.51
CA PHE A 59 -20.35 14.60 19.85
C PHE A 59 -20.43 13.66 18.63
N ILE A 60 -21.54 13.71 17.88
CA ILE A 60 -21.71 12.92 16.65
C ILE A 60 -20.66 13.29 15.60
N LEU A 61 -20.41 14.58 15.38
CA LEU A 61 -19.36 15.04 14.45
C LEU A 61 -17.96 14.62 14.90
N GLY A 62 -17.72 14.56 16.22
CA GLY A 62 -16.46 14.12 16.79
C GLY A 62 -16.24 12.64 16.53
N LEU A 63 -17.30 11.85 16.72
CA LEU A 63 -17.29 10.43 16.43
C LEU A 63 -17.15 10.16 14.93
N GLN A 64 -17.80 10.94 14.06
CA GLN A 64 -17.61 10.87 12.60
C GLN A 64 -16.18 11.24 12.16
N TYR A 65 -15.53 12.14 12.88
CA TYR A 65 -14.13 12.51 12.62
C TYR A 65 -13.16 11.36 12.93
N PHE A 66 -13.39 10.60 14.02
CA PHE A 66 -12.55 9.46 14.38
C PHE A 66 -12.95 8.16 13.68
N LEU A 67 -14.23 7.99 13.36
CA LEU A 67 -14.81 6.83 12.70
C LEU A 67 -15.60 7.28 11.46
N PRO A 68 -14.91 7.51 10.33
CA PRO A 68 -15.54 7.92 9.07
C PRO A 68 -16.65 6.96 8.61
N ILE A 69 -16.62 5.70 9.06
CA ILE A 69 -17.68 4.72 8.82
C ILE A 69 -19.08 5.20 9.19
N LEU A 70 -19.21 5.98 10.25
CA LEU A 70 -20.51 6.52 10.68
C LEU A 70 -21.03 7.61 9.74
N GLU A 71 -20.14 8.23 8.97
CA GLU A 71 -20.52 9.23 7.99
C GLU A 71 -20.98 8.59 6.67
N TRP A 72 -20.29 7.53 6.25
CA TRP A 72 -20.46 6.96 4.92
C TRP A 72 -21.39 5.75 4.87
N ALA A 73 -21.47 4.93 5.92
CA ALA A 73 -22.33 3.75 5.95
C ALA A 73 -23.82 4.07 5.77
N PRO A 74 -24.38 5.16 6.37
CA PRO A 74 -25.80 5.50 6.17
C PRO A 74 -26.12 5.97 4.75
N ARG A 75 -25.12 6.45 4.01
CA ARG A 75 -25.25 6.94 2.62
C ARG A 75 -24.91 5.88 1.58
N TYR A 76 -24.66 4.64 2.02
CA TYR A 76 -24.24 3.56 1.16
C TYR A 76 -25.43 2.93 0.42
N SER A 77 -25.29 2.76 -0.90
CA SER A 77 -26.35 2.22 -1.75
C SER A 77 -26.06 0.76 -2.13
N PHE A 78 -27.12 -0.01 -2.42
CA PHE A 78 -26.98 -1.39 -2.89
C PHE A 78 -26.25 -1.50 -4.25
N GLN A 79 -26.22 -0.43 -5.05
CA GLN A 79 -25.47 -0.42 -6.30
C GLN A 79 -23.96 -0.39 -6.04
N PHE A 80 -23.52 0.38 -5.02
CA PHE A 80 -22.13 0.38 -4.58
C PHE A 80 -21.72 -0.97 -3.97
N LEU A 81 -22.62 -1.63 -3.24
CA LEU A 81 -22.34 -2.98 -2.71
C LEU A 81 -21.96 -3.97 -3.81
N LYS A 82 -22.65 -3.93 -4.96
CA LYS A 82 -22.37 -4.83 -6.08
C LYS A 82 -21.00 -4.55 -6.71
N SER A 83 -20.64 -3.28 -6.90
CA SER A 83 -19.33 -2.92 -7.44
C SER A 83 -18.21 -3.25 -6.45
N ASP A 84 -18.41 -2.97 -5.17
CA ASP A 84 -17.40 -3.15 -4.13
C ASP A 84 -17.19 -4.63 -3.81
N LEU A 85 -18.23 -5.47 -3.94
CA LEU A 85 -18.08 -6.92 -3.82
C LEU A 85 -17.15 -7.47 -4.92
N VAL A 86 -17.32 -7.02 -6.15
CA VAL A 86 -16.48 -7.44 -7.28
C VAL A 86 -15.05 -6.95 -7.12
N ALA A 87 -14.88 -5.68 -6.75
CA ALA A 87 -13.57 -5.10 -6.46
C ALA A 87 -12.90 -5.80 -5.27
N GLY A 88 -13.65 -6.11 -4.21
CA GLY A 88 -13.19 -6.81 -3.02
C GLY A 88 -12.72 -8.23 -3.33
N ILE A 89 -13.48 -9.01 -4.11
CA ILE A 89 -13.05 -10.35 -4.56
C ILE A 89 -11.76 -10.25 -5.39
N THR A 90 -11.67 -9.24 -6.25
CA THR A 90 -10.47 -8.98 -7.06
C THR A 90 -9.26 -8.68 -6.19
N ILE A 91 -9.38 -7.75 -5.25
CA ILE A 91 -8.29 -7.35 -4.33
C ILE A 91 -7.92 -8.52 -3.41
N ALA A 92 -8.89 -9.25 -2.87
CA ALA A 92 -8.65 -10.41 -2.02
C ALA A 92 -7.89 -11.51 -2.78
N SER A 93 -8.23 -11.73 -4.05
CA SER A 93 -7.55 -12.73 -4.89
C SER A 93 -6.07 -12.41 -5.14
N LEU A 94 -5.71 -11.12 -5.13
CA LEU A 94 -4.34 -10.64 -5.23
C LEU A 94 -3.63 -10.66 -3.87
N ALA A 95 -4.33 -10.23 -2.82
CA ALA A 95 -3.77 -10.06 -1.49
C ALA A 95 -3.40 -11.40 -0.83
N ILE A 96 -4.18 -12.47 -1.04
CA ILE A 96 -3.92 -13.78 -0.42
C ILE A 96 -2.56 -14.37 -0.85
N PRO A 97 -2.28 -14.57 -2.16
CA PRO A 97 -0.98 -15.09 -2.60
C PRO A 97 0.17 -14.12 -2.30
N GLN A 98 -0.09 -12.81 -2.43
CA GLN A 98 0.90 -11.78 -2.13
C GLN A 98 1.33 -11.81 -0.67
N GLY A 99 0.38 -11.89 0.27
CA GLY A 99 0.66 -11.97 1.70
C GLY A 99 1.46 -13.22 2.08
N ILE A 100 1.11 -14.39 1.51
CA ILE A 100 1.86 -15.64 1.71
C ILE A 100 3.31 -15.50 1.22
N SER A 101 3.50 -14.94 0.01
CA SER A 101 4.82 -14.72 -0.56
C SER A 101 5.66 -13.78 0.31
N TYR A 102 5.07 -12.67 0.77
CA TYR A 102 5.77 -11.66 1.55
C TYR A 102 6.07 -12.10 2.98
N ALA A 103 5.23 -12.94 3.59
CA ALA A 103 5.57 -13.59 4.86
C ALA A 103 6.78 -14.52 4.71
N LYS A 104 6.85 -15.30 3.62
CA LYS A 104 8.02 -16.15 3.32
C LYS A 104 9.28 -15.32 3.08
N LEU A 105 9.17 -14.14 2.46
CA LEU A 105 10.29 -13.19 2.32
C LEU A 105 10.73 -12.61 3.67
N ALA A 106 9.81 -12.43 4.61
CA ALA A 106 10.10 -11.98 5.97
C ALA A 106 10.69 -13.07 6.90
N ASN A 107 10.89 -14.29 6.40
CA ASN A 107 11.19 -15.50 7.21
C ASN A 107 10.13 -15.76 8.30
N LEU A 108 8.88 -15.40 8.03
CA LEU A 108 7.75 -15.60 8.92
C LEU A 108 6.84 -16.73 8.41
N PRO A 109 6.12 -17.43 9.31
CA PRO A 109 5.09 -18.38 8.93
C PRO A 109 4.06 -17.76 7.96
N PRO A 110 3.68 -18.46 6.86
CA PRO A 110 2.73 -17.95 5.86
C PRO A 110 1.39 -17.46 6.43
N ILE A 111 0.91 -18.09 7.51
CA ILE A 111 -0.31 -17.71 8.23
C ILE A 111 -0.29 -16.24 8.68
N LEU A 112 0.87 -15.70 9.05
CA LEU A 112 0.99 -14.30 9.47
C LEU A 112 0.79 -13.33 8.29
N GLY A 113 1.15 -13.75 7.08
CA GLY A 113 0.86 -13.00 5.85
C GLY A 113 -0.63 -12.88 5.59
N LEU A 114 -1.39 -13.94 5.87
CA LEU A 114 -2.86 -13.94 5.77
C LEU A 114 -3.49 -13.03 6.83
N TYR A 115 -3.05 -13.12 8.08
CA TYR A 115 -3.54 -12.24 9.14
C TYR A 115 -3.24 -10.76 8.84
N SER A 116 -2.04 -10.46 8.33
CA SER A 116 -1.65 -9.11 7.92
C SER A 116 -2.39 -8.61 6.67
N SER A 117 -2.95 -9.50 5.85
CA SER A 117 -3.76 -9.14 4.68
C SER A 117 -5.25 -8.99 4.99
N PHE A 118 -5.72 -9.45 6.16
CA PHE A 118 -7.12 -9.39 6.56
C PHE A 118 -7.40 -8.32 7.63
N ILE A 119 -6.61 -8.30 8.70
CA ILE A 119 -6.88 -7.44 9.87
C ILE A 119 -6.66 -5.95 9.57
N PRO A 120 -5.53 -5.51 8.97
CA PRO A 120 -5.32 -4.08 8.70
C PRO A 120 -6.36 -3.46 7.75
N PRO A 121 -6.79 -4.11 6.66
CA PRO A 121 -7.87 -3.58 5.82
C PRO A 121 -9.20 -3.46 6.55
N LEU A 122 -9.53 -4.40 7.44
CA LEU A 122 -10.75 -4.32 8.26
C LEU A 122 -10.71 -3.12 9.20
N VAL A 123 -9.58 -2.89 9.86
CA VAL A 123 -9.38 -1.70 10.72
C VAL A 123 -9.43 -0.42 9.88
N TYR A 124 -8.80 -0.43 8.70
CA TYR A 124 -8.81 0.71 7.78
C TYR A 124 -10.21 1.01 7.23
N ALA A 125 -11.06 0.01 6.98
CA ALA A 125 -12.44 0.25 6.55
C ALA A 125 -13.26 1.02 7.59
N MET A 126 -12.94 0.87 8.88
CA MET A 126 -13.62 1.56 9.98
C MET A 126 -13.06 2.98 10.22
N MET A 127 -11.73 3.13 10.20
CA MET A 127 -11.04 4.36 10.61
C MET A 127 -10.49 5.20 9.44
N GLY A 128 -10.46 4.64 8.22
CA GLY A 128 -9.86 5.23 7.05
C GLY A 128 -10.67 6.39 6.49
N SER A 129 -9.96 7.44 6.06
CA SER A 129 -10.55 8.61 5.42
C SER A 129 -10.79 8.43 3.92
N SER A 130 -10.04 7.55 3.25
CA SER A 130 -10.17 7.26 1.82
C SER A 130 -10.90 5.95 1.60
N ARG A 131 -11.87 5.94 0.69
CA ARG A 131 -12.73 4.78 0.38
C ARG A 131 -12.09 3.83 -0.63
N ASP A 132 -11.14 4.33 -1.42
CA ASP A 132 -10.53 3.59 -2.52
C ASP A 132 -9.14 3.01 -2.16
N LEU A 133 -8.61 3.33 -0.97
CA LEU A 133 -7.30 2.85 -0.56
C LEU A 133 -7.39 1.41 -0.05
N ALA A 134 -6.73 0.50 -0.77
CA ALA A 134 -6.50 -0.86 -0.31
C ALA A 134 -5.21 -0.93 0.52
N VAL A 135 -5.33 -1.27 1.80
CA VAL A 135 -4.20 -1.56 2.68
C VAL A 135 -3.82 -3.04 2.55
N GLY A 136 -2.55 -3.38 2.73
CA GLY A 136 -2.10 -4.78 2.68
C GLY A 136 -0.61 -4.92 2.97
N THR A 137 -0.11 -6.15 2.84
CA THR A 137 1.32 -6.45 3.02
C THR A 137 2.17 -5.87 1.90
N VAL A 138 3.35 -5.34 2.24
CA VAL A 138 4.29 -4.72 1.29
C VAL A 138 5.64 -5.44 1.33
N ALA A 139 6.17 -5.80 0.16
CA ALA A 139 7.42 -6.55 0.03
C ALA A 139 8.62 -5.89 0.70
N VAL A 140 8.76 -4.56 0.56
CA VAL A 140 9.89 -3.80 1.12
C VAL A 140 9.90 -3.89 2.64
N ALA A 141 8.74 -3.74 3.28
CA ALA A 141 8.62 -3.86 4.73
C ALA A 141 8.99 -5.28 5.19
N SER A 142 8.47 -6.31 4.52
CA SER A 142 8.80 -7.72 4.80
C SER A 142 10.29 -8.01 4.73
N LEU A 143 10.97 -7.49 3.71
CA LEU A 143 12.41 -7.64 3.56
C LEU A 143 13.20 -6.91 4.65
N LEU A 144 12.83 -5.67 4.94
CA LEU A 144 13.48 -4.89 5.99
C LEU A 144 13.34 -5.60 7.33
N THR A 145 12.16 -6.11 7.66
CA THR A 145 11.93 -6.93 8.86
C THR A 145 12.83 -8.16 8.87
N ALA A 146 12.91 -8.93 7.77
CA ALA A 146 13.81 -10.09 7.70
C ALA A 146 15.27 -9.72 7.94
N SER A 147 15.74 -8.63 7.35
CA SER A 147 17.15 -8.23 7.43
C SER A 147 17.53 -7.65 8.79
N MET A 148 16.68 -6.82 9.39
CA MET A 148 16.93 -6.23 10.70
C MET A 148 16.86 -7.28 11.81
N LEU A 149 15.84 -8.16 11.77
CA LEU A 149 15.72 -9.21 12.78
C LEU A 149 16.74 -10.34 12.57
N GLY A 150 17.09 -10.63 11.31
CA GLY A 150 18.06 -11.67 10.98
C GLY A 150 19.49 -11.36 11.45
N GLN A 151 19.82 -10.08 11.69
CA GLN A 151 21.08 -9.67 12.32
C GLN A 151 21.13 -10.00 13.82
N GLU A 152 19.99 -9.96 14.50
CA GLU A 152 19.88 -10.18 15.94
C GLU A 152 19.63 -11.67 16.28
N VAL A 153 18.74 -12.32 15.52
CA VAL A 153 18.31 -13.70 15.79
C VAL A 153 18.18 -14.48 14.49
N ASN A 154 18.84 -15.64 14.44
CA ASN A 154 18.67 -16.56 13.34
C ASN A 154 17.33 -17.32 13.48
N ALA A 155 16.43 -17.11 12.50
CA ALA A 155 15.11 -17.74 12.45
C ALA A 155 15.16 -19.28 12.52
N ALA A 156 16.24 -19.90 12.02
CA ALA A 156 16.41 -21.35 12.04
C ALA A 156 16.76 -21.91 13.41
N GLN A 157 17.43 -21.14 14.26
CA GLN A 157 17.88 -21.59 15.58
C GLN A 157 16.83 -21.35 16.65
N ASN A 158 16.11 -20.21 16.60
CA ASN A 158 15.11 -19.83 17.60
C ASN A 158 13.88 -19.17 16.94
N PRO A 159 12.97 -19.95 16.34
CA PRO A 159 11.82 -19.41 15.60
C PRO A 159 10.84 -18.65 16.51
N THR A 160 10.67 -19.08 17.76
CA THR A 160 9.79 -18.42 18.75
C THR A 160 10.29 -17.03 19.14
N LEU A 161 11.60 -16.89 19.35
CA LEU A 161 12.24 -15.62 19.67
C LEU A 161 12.15 -14.64 18.49
N PHE A 162 12.39 -15.13 17.26
CA PHE A 162 12.24 -14.34 16.05
C PHE A 162 10.81 -13.79 15.89
N LEU A 163 9.81 -14.62 16.15
CA LEU A 163 8.40 -14.20 16.14
C LEU A 163 8.09 -13.13 17.19
N HIS A 164 8.58 -13.30 18.41
CA HIS A 164 8.38 -12.29 19.47
C HIS A 164 9.02 -10.95 19.08
N LEU A 165 10.23 -10.96 18.52
CA LEU A 165 10.90 -9.75 18.02
C LEU A 165 10.12 -9.09 16.87
N ALA A 166 9.55 -9.88 15.96
CA ALA A 166 8.72 -9.34 14.88
C ALA A 166 7.46 -8.64 15.41
N PHE A 167 6.80 -9.24 16.40
CA PHE A 167 5.62 -8.63 17.02
C PHE A 167 5.97 -7.39 17.86
N THR A 168 7.06 -7.39 18.62
CA THR A 168 7.47 -6.21 19.38
C THR A 168 7.90 -5.06 18.47
N ALA A 169 8.68 -5.35 17.41
CA ALA A 169 9.10 -4.34 16.44
C ALA A 169 7.89 -3.72 15.72
N THR A 170 6.94 -4.55 15.27
CA THR A 170 5.71 -4.07 14.62
C THR A 170 4.80 -3.29 15.57
N PHE A 171 4.74 -3.69 16.85
CA PHE A 171 4.01 -2.95 17.88
C PHE A 171 4.60 -1.55 18.11
N PHE A 172 5.92 -1.43 18.26
CA PHE A 172 6.59 -0.14 18.40
C PHE A 172 6.47 0.71 17.13
N ALA A 173 6.58 0.11 15.94
CA ALA A 173 6.33 0.80 14.69
C ALA A 173 4.91 1.37 14.63
N GLY A 174 3.91 0.61 15.11
CA GLY A 174 2.52 1.05 15.24
C GLY A 174 2.35 2.21 16.22
N ILE A 175 2.99 2.14 17.40
CA ILE A 175 2.98 3.25 18.38
C ILE A 175 3.60 4.52 17.79
N LEU A 176 4.74 4.40 17.10
CA LEU A 176 5.39 5.53 16.46
C LEU A 176 4.50 6.11 15.36
N GLN A 177 3.92 5.27 14.51
CA GLN A 177 3.00 5.72 13.46
C GLN A 177 1.74 6.39 14.04
N ALA A 178 1.19 5.85 15.12
CA ALA A 178 0.07 6.45 15.84
C ALA A 178 0.46 7.80 16.47
N SER A 179 1.66 7.89 17.05
CA SER A 179 2.18 9.14 17.64
C SER A 179 2.39 10.21 16.59
N LEU A 180 2.97 9.87 15.43
CA LEU A 180 3.12 10.78 14.29
C LEU A 180 1.76 11.23 13.74
N GLY A 181 0.78 10.33 13.70
CA GLY A 181 -0.60 10.63 13.32
C GLY A 181 -1.30 11.58 14.30
N LEU A 182 -1.15 11.35 15.60
CA LEU A 182 -1.70 12.20 16.66
C LEU A 182 -1.10 13.61 16.64
N LEU A 183 0.21 13.70 16.42
CA LEU A 183 0.91 14.97 16.25
C LEU A 183 0.66 15.60 14.86
N ARG A 184 -0.07 14.94 13.97
CA ARG A 184 -0.38 15.37 12.60
C ARG A 184 0.86 15.71 11.77
N LEU A 185 1.93 14.95 11.94
CA LEU A 185 3.19 15.11 11.19
C LEU A 185 3.08 14.62 9.73
N GLY A 186 1.86 14.44 9.20
CA GLY A 186 1.64 14.08 7.80
C GLY A 186 2.22 15.11 6.81
N PHE A 187 2.29 16.38 7.22
CA PHE A 187 2.90 17.45 6.42
C PHE A 187 4.38 17.19 6.08
N ILE A 188 5.07 16.36 6.87
CA ILE A 188 6.48 15.99 6.60
C ILE A 188 6.58 15.24 5.25
N VAL A 189 5.54 14.52 4.87
CA VAL A 189 5.50 13.82 3.57
C VAL A 189 5.48 14.82 2.41
N ASP A 190 4.87 16.00 2.59
CA ASP A 190 4.85 17.06 1.57
C ASP A 190 6.22 17.72 1.36
N PHE A 191 7.14 17.57 2.33
CA PHE A 191 8.53 18.03 2.20
C PHE A 191 9.41 17.05 1.42
N LEU A 192 8.94 15.82 1.15
CA LEU A 192 9.68 14.88 0.33
C LEU A 192 9.58 15.29 -1.14
N SER A 193 10.72 15.53 -1.77
CA SER A 193 10.75 15.88 -3.19
C SER A 193 10.16 14.75 -4.04
N HIS A 194 9.49 15.11 -5.15
CA HIS A 194 9.00 14.12 -6.10
C HIS A 194 10.13 13.20 -6.61
N ALA A 195 11.33 13.75 -6.81
CA ALA A 195 12.50 12.98 -7.22
C ALA A 195 12.91 11.91 -6.19
N THR A 196 12.88 12.24 -4.89
CA THR A 196 13.20 11.27 -3.83
C THR A 196 12.17 10.14 -3.74
N ILE A 197 10.88 10.45 -3.90
CA ILE A 197 9.82 9.43 -3.89
C ILE A 197 9.97 8.49 -5.08
N VAL A 198 10.18 9.03 -6.29
CA VAL A 198 10.39 8.23 -7.51
C VAL A 198 11.66 7.38 -7.40
N GLY A 199 12.76 7.94 -6.90
CA GLY A 199 14.02 7.21 -6.69
C GLY A 199 13.86 6.06 -5.69
N PHE A 200 13.19 6.30 -4.56
CA PHE A 200 12.89 5.27 -3.58
C PHE A 200 11.99 4.17 -4.17
N MET A 201 10.93 4.53 -4.90
CA MET A 201 10.05 3.55 -5.55
C MET A 201 10.78 2.72 -6.62
N ALA A 202 11.67 3.32 -7.41
CA ALA A 202 12.48 2.60 -8.39
C ALA A 202 13.46 1.62 -7.73
N GLY A 203 14.10 2.03 -6.63
CA GLY A 203 14.95 1.16 -5.82
C GLY A 203 14.17 0.00 -5.21
N ALA A 204 13.04 0.28 -4.56
CA ALA A 204 12.12 -0.71 -4.03
C ALA A 204 11.66 -1.72 -5.10
N ALA A 205 11.24 -1.23 -6.27
CA ALA A 205 10.81 -2.08 -7.39
C ALA A 205 11.95 -3.00 -7.87
N THR A 206 13.18 -2.49 -7.96
CA THR A 206 14.36 -3.27 -8.34
C THR A 206 14.61 -4.40 -7.35
N VAL A 207 14.57 -4.10 -6.05
CA VAL A 207 14.73 -5.09 -4.97
C VAL A 207 13.64 -6.16 -5.03
N VAL A 208 12.38 -5.77 -5.25
CA VAL A 208 11.26 -6.72 -5.39
C VAL A 208 11.46 -7.64 -6.59
N ILE A 209 11.86 -7.10 -7.76
CA ILE A 209 12.13 -7.91 -8.96
C ILE A 209 13.23 -8.95 -8.68
N LEU A 210 14.33 -8.53 -8.04
CA LEU A 210 15.43 -9.43 -7.68
C LEU A 210 15.00 -10.52 -6.69
N GLN A 211 14.03 -10.25 -5.82
CA GLN A 211 13.49 -11.27 -4.92
C GLN A 211 12.57 -12.26 -5.62
N GLN A 212 11.82 -11.83 -6.65
CA GLN A 212 11.01 -12.75 -7.44
C GLN A 212 11.87 -13.72 -8.25
N LEU A 213 13.12 -13.37 -8.59
CA LEU A 213 14.06 -14.28 -9.25
C LEU A 213 14.32 -15.55 -8.43
N LYS A 214 14.34 -15.47 -7.09
CA LYS A 214 14.45 -16.66 -6.22
C LYS A 214 13.36 -17.69 -6.54
N GLY A 215 12.12 -17.23 -6.64
CA GLY A 215 10.96 -18.06 -6.92
C GLY A 215 10.97 -18.63 -8.34
N ILE A 216 11.31 -17.80 -9.33
CA ILE A 216 11.36 -18.23 -10.74
C ILE A 216 12.50 -19.24 -10.99
N LEU A 217 13.68 -19.02 -10.41
CA LEU A 217 14.83 -19.90 -10.60
C LEU A 217 14.79 -21.19 -9.74
N GLY A 218 13.87 -21.26 -8.77
CA GLY A 218 13.69 -22.43 -7.92
C GLY A 218 14.87 -22.68 -6.97
N LEU A 219 15.54 -21.63 -6.51
CA LEU A 219 16.72 -21.74 -5.64
C LEU A 219 16.33 -22.07 -4.20
N ASP A 220 16.82 -23.20 -3.69
CA ASP A 220 16.56 -23.65 -2.32
C ASP A 220 17.31 -22.83 -1.26
N HIS A 221 18.58 -22.47 -1.55
CA HIS A 221 19.41 -21.64 -0.68
C HIS A 221 19.59 -20.25 -1.30
N PHE A 222 18.80 -19.29 -0.82
CA PHE A 222 18.94 -17.89 -1.22
C PHE A 222 19.41 -17.08 -0.03
N THR A 223 20.45 -16.28 -0.26
CA THR A 223 21.05 -15.36 0.71
C THR A 223 19.99 -14.58 1.50
N HIS A 224 20.21 -14.47 2.81
CA HIS A 224 19.35 -13.72 3.74
C HIS A 224 19.57 -12.21 3.69
N SER A 225 20.59 -11.76 2.96
CA SER A 225 20.96 -10.36 2.83
C SER A 225 20.08 -9.63 1.81
N THR A 226 19.71 -8.40 2.17
CA THR A 226 18.93 -7.46 1.33
C THR A 226 19.76 -6.84 0.21
N ASP A 227 21.09 -7.01 0.25
CA ASP A 227 21.99 -6.33 -0.69
C ASP A 227 21.84 -6.88 -2.09
N ILE A 228 21.57 -5.99 -3.05
CA ILE A 228 21.45 -6.29 -4.47
C ILE A 228 22.68 -7.08 -4.97
N ILE A 229 23.87 -6.70 -4.51
CA ILE A 229 25.13 -7.36 -4.88
C ILE A 229 25.16 -8.80 -4.36
N SER A 230 24.73 -9.02 -3.11
CA SER A 230 24.71 -10.35 -2.51
C SER A 230 23.67 -11.28 -3.16
N VAL A 231 22.52 -10.72 -3.53
CA VAL A 231 21.46 -11.42 -4.26
C VAL A 231 21.94 -11.80 -5.66
N LEU A 232 22.53 -10.85 -6.39
CA LEU A 232 23.01 -11.08 -7.74
C LEU A 232 24.18 -12.07 -7.77
N HIS A 233 25.12 -11.94 -6.84
CA HIS A 233 26.20 -12.90 -6.64
C HIS A 233 25.65 -14.30 -6.33
N SER A 234 24.66 -14.43 -5.44
CA SER A 234 24.02 -15.72 -5.14
C SER A 234 23.35 -16.32 -6.37
N VAL A 235 22.70 -15.51 -7.23
CA VAL A 235 22.06 -15.99 -8.45
C VAL A 235 23.07 -16.52 -9.47
N PHE A 236 24.20 -15.82 -9.65
CA PHE A 236 25.24 -16.22 -10.62
C PHE A 236 26.09 -17.39 -10.13
N THR A 237 26.39 -17.47 -8.83
CA THR A 237 27.20 -18.56 -8.27
C THR A 237 26.42 -19.88 -8.18
N GLN A 238 25.10 -19.83 -7.98
CA GLN A 238 24.23 -21.02 -7.92
C GLN A 238 23.61 -21.40 -9.28
N ILE A 239 24.21 -21.00 -10.42
CA ILE A 239 23.68 -21.31 -11.76
C ILE A 239 23.45 -22.80 -11.99
N HIS A 240 24.26 -23.65 -11.35
CA HIS A 240 24.17 -25.11 -11.43
C HIS A 240 22.95 -25.71 -10.70
N GLN A 241 22.32 -24.97 -9.79
CA GLN A 241 21.13 -25.40 -9.07
C GLN A 241 19.83 -24.90 -9.72
N TRP A 242 19.90 -24.30 -10.91
CA TRP A 242 18.73 -23.78 -11.59
C TRP A 242 17.79 -24.90 -12.00
N ARG A 243 16.54 -24.78 -11.55
CA ARG A 243 15.48 -25.73 -11.86
C ARG A 243 14.73 -25.19 -13.08
N TRP A 244 15.03 -25.72 -14.28
CA TRP A 244 14.42 -25.23 -15.52
C TRP A 244 12.88 -25.34 -15.51
N GLU A 245 12.33 -26.34 -14.81
CA GLU A 245 10.89 -26.55 -14.62
C GLU A 245 10.22 -25.34 -13.95
N SER A 246 10.78 -24.87 -12.83
CA SER A 246 10.32 -23.68 -12.10
C SER A 246 10.44 -22.42 -12.96
N GLY A 247 11.53 -22.32 -13.74
CA GLY A 247 11.76 -21.20 -14.66
C GLY A 247 10.71 -21.12 -15.76
N VAL A 248 10.42 -22.23 -16.44
CA VAL A 248 9.39 -22.31 -17.49
C VAL A 248 8.01 -22.01 -16.93
N LEU A 249 7.67 -22.55 -15.76
CA LEU A 249 6.40 -22.26 -15.09
C LEU A 249 6.29 -20.77 -14.73
N GLY A 250 7.32 -20.19 -14.11
CA GLY A 250 7.36 -18.79 -13.71
C GLY A 250 7.23 -17.83 -14.90
N VAL A 251 7.99 -18.07 -15.97
CA VAL A 251 7.92 -17.27 -17.21
C VAL A 251 6.57 -17.46 -17.90
N GLY A 252 6.02 -18.69 -17.91
CA GLY A 252 4.70 -18.99 -18.46
C GLY A 252 3.58 -18.22 -17.76
N PHE A 253 3.58 -18.19 -16.42
CA PHE A 253 2.62 -17.39 -15.65
C PHE A 253 2.81 -15.90 -15.83
N LEU A 254 4.05 -15.42 -15.88
CA LEU A 254 4.34 -14.01 -16.15
C LEU A 254 3.81 -13.59 -17.52
N PHE A 255 4.04 -14.42 -18.55
CA PHE A 255 3.53 -14.19 -19.89
C PHE A 255 2.00 -14.17 -19.91
N PHE A 256 1.34 -15.15 -19.26
CA PHE A 256 -0.12 -15.19 -19.14
C PHE A 256 -0.70 -13.93 -18.48
N LEU A 257 -0.10 -13.47 -17.38
CA LEU A 257 -0.54 -12.27 -16.67
C LEU A 257 -0.34 -11.00 -17.52
N LEU A 258 0.80 -10.87 -18.20
CA LEU A 258 1.09 -9.73 -19.09
C LEU A 258 0.16 -9.68 -20.28
N VAL A 259 -0.10 -10.82 -20.92
CA VAL A 259 -1.04 -10.95 -22.05
C VAL A 259 -2.44 -10.56 -21.60
N THR A 260 -2.91 -11.10 -20.47
CA THR A 260 -4.24 -10.78 -19.94
C THR A 260 -4.38 -9.29 -19.61
N ARG A 261 -3.35 -8.69 -19.02
CA ARG A 261 -3.31 -7.25 -18.74
C ARG A 261 -3.31 -6.41 -20.02
N TYR A 262 -2.58 -6.84 -21.05
CA TYR A 262 -2.55 -6.16 -22.36
C TYR A 262 -3.92 -6.17 -23.03
N PHE A 263 -4.61 -7.31 -23.04
CA PHE A 263 -5.97 -7.43 -23.59
C PHE A 263 -6.98 -6.57 -22.82
N SER A 264 -6.90 -6.56 -21.48
CA SER A 264 -7.76 -5.71 -20.64
C SER A 264 -7.58 -4.22 -20.94
N LYS A 265 -6.32 -3.75 -21.12
CA LYS A 265 -6.05 -2.36 -21.49
C LYS A 265 -6.58 -2.00 -22.89
N ARG A 266 -6.53 -2.93 -23.85
CA ARG A 266 -7.08 -2.73 -25.21
C ARG A 266 -8.61 -2.78 -25.25
N ARG A 267 -9.25 -3.53 -24.35
CA ARG A 267 -10.70 -3.79 -24.35
C ARG A 267 -11.23 -3.70 -22.92
N PRO A 268 -11.77 -2.55 -22.48
CA PRO A 268 -12.24 -2.35 -21.11
C PRO A 268 -13.39 -3.29 -20.71
N LYS A 269 -14.11 -3.87 -21.69
CA LYS A 269 -15.11 -4.93 -21.45
C LYS A 269 -14.52 -6.20 -20.81
N PHE A 270 -13.21 -6.44 -20.97
CA PHE A 270 -12.50 -7.58 -20.41
C PHE A 270 -11.73 -7.26 -19.12
N PHE A 271 -12.05 -6.14 -18.46
CA PHE A 271 -11.45 -5.78 -17.17
C PHE A 271 -11.52 -6.92 -16.15
N TRP A 272 -12.67 -7.62 -16.09
CA TRP A 272 -12.90 -8.77 -15.22
C TRP A 272 -11.90 -9.92 -15.44
N ILE A 273 -11.42 -10.12 -16.66
CA ILE A 273 -10.45 -11.18 -16.97
C ILE A 273 -9.11 -10.83 -16.33
N SER A 274 -8.67 -9.56 -16.41
CA SER A 274 -7.43 -9.12 -15.74
C SER A 274 -7.55 -9.10 -14.23
N ALA A 275 -8.74 -8.86 -13.69
CA ALA A 275 -9.03 -8.95 -12.26
C ALA A 275 -8.92 -10.39 -11.74
N MET A 276 -9.41 -11.37 -12.50
CA MET A 276 -9.38 -12.79 -12.11
C MET A 276 -8.09 -13.51 -12.51
N ALA A 277 -7.26 -12.91 -13.36
CA ALA A 277 -6.00 -13.51 -13.84
C ALA A 277 -5.10 -14.04 -12.71
N PRO A 278 -4.86 -13.31 -11.60
CA PRO A 278 -4.03 -13.79 -10.49
C PRO A 278 -4.64 -15.01 -9.80
N LEU A 279 -5.95 -15.00 -9.54
CA LEU A 279 -6.67 -16.14 -8.96
C LEU A 279 -6.56 -17.37 -9.88
N THR A 280 -6.86 -17.18 -11.16
CA THR A 280 -6.79 -18.26 -12.15
C THR A 280 -5.38 -18.80 -12.29
N SER A 281 -4.35 -17.94 -12.19
CA SER A 281 -2.95 -18.34 -12.18
C SER A 281 -2.62 -19.24 -10.99
N VAL A 282 -3.12 -18.93 -9.79
CA VAL A 282 -2.90 -19.74 -8.59
C VAL A 282 -3.64 -21.08 -8.68
N ILE A 283 -4.88 -21.07 -9.18
CA ILE A 283 -5.68 -22.29 -9.38
C ILE A 283 -5.05 -23.19 -10.44
N LEU A 284 -4.71 -22.64 -11.61
CA LEU A 284 -4.04 -23.35 -12.69
C LEU A 284 -2.68 -23.88 -12.24
N GLY A 285 -1.90 -23.08 -11.50
CA GLY A 285 -0.62 -23.51 -10.92
C GLY A 285 -0.78 -24.67 -9.96
N SER A 286 -1.75 -24.60 -9.05
CA SER A 286 -2.04 -25.67 -8.10
C SER A 286 -2.51 -26.94 -8.81
N LEU A 287 -3.37 -26.81 -9.82
CA LEU A 287 -3.86 -27.93 -10.62
C LEU A 287 -2.73 -28.58 -11.44
N LEU A 288 -1.88 -27.78 -12.07
CA LEU A 288 -0.72 -28.27 -12.82
C LEU A 288 0.24 -29.02 -11.90
N VAL A 289 0.59 -28.44 -10.74
CA VAL A 289 1.47 -29.07 -9.74
C VAL A 289 0.90 -30.40 -9.24
N TYR A 290 -0.41 -30.44 -8.98
CA TYR A 290 -1.11 -31.66 -8.55
C TYR A 290 -1.09 -32.74 -9.64
N LEU A 291 -1.41 -32.38 -10.89
CA LEU A 291 -1.45 -33.32 -12.01
C LEU A 291 -0.05 -33.85 -12.37
N THR A 292 0.97 -32.98 -12.38
CA THR A 292 2.35 -33.37 -12.74
C THR A 292 3.12 -34.01 -11.59
N HIS A 293 2.52 -34.15 -10.39
CA HIS A 293 3.21 -34.58 -9.18
C HIS A 293 4.54 -33.84 -9.01
N ALA A 294 4.52 -32.51 -9.14
CA ALA A 294 5.74 -31.71 -9.17
C ALA A 294 6.54 -31.76 -7.85
N GLU A 295 5.93 -32.25 -6.77
CA GLU A 295 6.60 -32.62 -5.51
C GLU A 295 7.73 -33.64 -5.74
N LYS A 296 7.57 -34.59 -6.68
CA LYS A 296 8.59 -35.59 -7.02
C LYS A 296 9.72 -35.04 -7.88
N HIS A 297 9.51 -33.88 -8.52
CA HIS A 297 10.47 -33.21 -9.37
C HIS A 297 11.17 -32.04 -8.64
N GLY A 298 10.89 -31.87 -7.34
CA GLY A 298 11.54 -30.95 -6.41
C GLY A 298 10.89 -29.58 -6.31
N VAL A 299 9.75 -29.30 -6.97
CA VAL A 299 9.15 -27.95 -6.98
C VAL A 299 8.77 -27.59 -5.54
N GLN A 300 9.20 -26.41 -5.06
CA GLN A 300 8.87 -25.97 -3.70
C GLN A 300 7.36 -25.72 -3.59
N VAL A 301 6.65 -26.69 -3.03
CA VAL A 301 5.23 -26.57 -2.70
C VAL A 301 5.09 -25.98 -1.30
N VAL A 302 4.08 -25.14 -1.10
CA VAL A 302 3.68 -24.70 0.25
C VAL A 302 2.88 -25.84 0.88
N THR A 303 3.57 -26.80 1.48
CA THR A 303 2.97 -28.09 1.89
C THR A 303 2.14 -28.00 3.18
N SER A 304 2.39 -27.01 4.05
CA SER A 304 1.54 -26.77 5.22
C SER A 304 1.36 -25.28 5.53
N LEU A 305 0.09 -24.89 5.75
CA LEU A 305 -0.32 -23.59 6.29
C LEU A 305 -0.36 -23.61 7.84
N PHE A 306 0.03 -24.74 8.44
CA PHE A 306 0.02 -25.05 9.86
C PHE A 306 1.32 -25.77 10.26
#